data_AF-A0A973H941-F1
#
_entry.id   AF-A0A973H941-F1
#
_cell.length_a   1.000
_cell.length_b   1.000
_cell.length_c   1.000
_cell.angle_alpha   90.00
_cell.angle_beta   90.00
_cell.angle_gamma   90.00
#
_symmetry.space_group_name_H-M   'P 1'
#
loop_
_entity.id
_entity.type
_entity.pdbx_description
1 polymer ?
#
loop_
_entity_poly.entity_id
_entity_poly.type
_entity_poly.pdbx_seq_one_letter_code
_entity_poly.pdbx_strand_id
1 'polypeptide(L)'
;MRLSRKLAVTGAAVAALAFPVVGATTASAATTTTVTATSLGYSDTLDGWIRASLQVMAQNGIPGSYDGIYRNVIRESSGNPYAINNWDSNAIAGTPSKGLLQVIDPTFNA
;
A
#
# COMPACT_ATOMS: atom_id res chain seq x y z
N MET A 1 -13.96 9.47 -40.46
CA MET A 1 -15.09 8.62 -40.03
C MET A 1 -14.55 7.46 -39.20
N ARG A 2 -14.43 7.58 -37.87
CA ARG A 2 -14.03 6.46 -36.99
C ARG A 2 -15.10 6.26 -35.93
N LEU A 3 -15.84 5.18 -36.13
CA LEU A 3 -17.05 4.78 -35.43
C LEU A 3 -16.72 4.30 -34.01
N SER A 4 -17.46 4.83 -33.05
CA SER A 4 -17.41 4.59 -31.61
C SER A 4 -17.73 3.12 -31.26
N ARG A 5 -17.00 2.55 -30.29
CA ARG A 5 -17.45 1.36 -29.54
C ARG A 5 -17.85 1.79 -28.14
N LYS A 6 -19.15 1.67 -27.89
CA LYS A 6 -19.83 1.93 -26.63
C LYS A 6 -19.54 0.78 -25.66
N LEU A 7 -19.07 1.09 -24.46
CA LEU A 7 -19.10 0.16 -23.33
C LEU A 7 -20.47 0.32 -22.66
N ALA A 8 -21.28 -0.73 -22.73
CA ALA A 8 -22.51 -0.84 -21.97
C ALA A 8 -22.15 -1.33 -20.56
N VAL A 9 -22.38 -0.49 -19.54
CA VAL A 9 -22.52 -0.95 -18.16
C VAL A 9 -24.01 -0.86 -17.84
N THR A 10 -24.61 -2.05 -17.68
CA THR A 10 -25.94 -2.29 -17.16
C THR A 10 -26.02 -1.81 -15.71
N GLY A 11 -26.42 -0.55 -15.53
CA GLY A 11 -26.82 -0.02 -14.23
C GLY A 11 -28.24 -0.45 -13.91
N ALA A 12 -28.40 -1.19 -12.81
CA ALA A 12 -29.69 -1.57 -12.27
C ALA A 12 -30.57 -0.33 -12.03
N ALA A 13 -31.75 -0.33 -12.66
CA ALA A 13 -32.80 0.63 -12.38
C ALA A 13 -33.40 0.33 -11.01
N VAL A 14 -33.22 1.23 -10.05
CA VAL A 14 -34.05 1.27 -8.85
C VAL A 14 -35.03 2.42 -9.04
N ALA A 15 -36.32 2.06 -9.15
CA ALA A 15 -37.43 2.98 -9.30
C ALA A 15 -37.48 3.97 -8.13
N ALA A 16 -37.54 5.26 -8.47
CA ALA A 16 -37.68 6.35 -7.53
C ALA A 16 -39.08 6.34 -6.91
N LEU A 17 -39.16 6.12 -5.60
CA LEU A 17 -40.27 6.54 -4.76
C LEU A 17 -39.75 7.63 -3.80
N ALA A 18 -40.38 8.79 -3.88
CA ALA A 18 -39.97 10.03 -3.25
C ALA A 18 -40.00 9.98 -1.71
N PHE A 19 -38.85 10.24 -1.11
CA PHE A 19 -38.70 10.78 0.25
C PHE A 19 -37.66 11.91 0.19
N PRO A 20 -37.80 13.02 0.95
CA PRO A 20 -36.75 14.03 1.03
C PRO A 20 -35.60 13.44 1.85
N VAL A 21 -34.69 12.72 1.19
CA VAL A 21 -33.41 12.33 1.79
C VAL A 21 -32.53 13.57 1.85
N VAL A 22 -32.72 14.34 2.91
CA VAL A 22 -31.68 15.20 3.47
C VAL A 22 -30.56 14.27 3.91
N GLY A 23 -29.37 14.44 3.34
CA GLY A 23 -28.15 13.80 3.80
C GLY A 23 -27.70 12.58 2.99
N ALA A 24 -27.48 12.75 1.68
CA ALA A 24 -26.44 11.95 1.03
C ALA A 24 -25.10 12.37 1.66
N THR A 25 -24.68 11.61 2.66
CA THR A 25 -23.35 11.71 3.24
C THR A 25 -22.35 11.64 2.10
N THR A 26 -21.58 12.72 1.93
CA THR A 26 -20.37 12.69 1.13
C THR A 26 -19.49 11.62 1.73
N ALA A 27 -19.42 10.45 1.09
CA ALA A 27 -18.39 9.48 1.36
C ALA A 27 -17.06 10.13 0.97
N SER A 28 -16.45 10.82 1.93
CA SER A 28 -15.10 11.32 1.81
C SER A 28 -14.21 10.11 1.71
N ALA A 29 -13.66 9.84 0.53
CA ALA A 29 -12.57 8.90 0.38
C ALA A 29 -11.43 9.42 1.28
N ALA A 30 -11.23 8.76 2.42
CA ALA A 30 -10.16 9.11 3.33
C ALA A 30 -8.86 9.07 2.54
N THR A 31 -8.25 10.22 2.32
CA THR A 31 -6.95 10.31 1.66
C THR A 31 -5.94 9.81 2.68
N THR A 32 -5.58 8.53 2.61
CA THR A 32 -4.51 7.97 3.44
C THR A 32 -3.24 8.74 3.12
N THR A 33 -2.80 9.58 4.05
CA THR A 33 -1.55 10.32 3.90
C THR A 33 -0.42 9.34 4.12
N THR A 34 0.27 8.97 3.04
CA THR A 34 1.45 8.10 3.13
C THR A 34 2.53 8.80 3.93
N VAL A 35 2.87 8.24 5.10
CA VAL A 35 3.94 8.74 5.94
C VAL A 35 5.27 8.23 5.41
N THR A 36 6.14 9.15 5.00
CA THR A 36 7.50 8.83 4.52
C THR A 36 8.53 9.12 5.62
N ALA A 37 9.65 8.40 5.64
CA ALA A 37 10.73 8.65 6.61
C ALA A 37 11.20 10.12 6.62
N THR A 38 11.34 10.74 5.44
CA THR A 38 11.69 12.15 5.30
C THR A 38 10.66 13.09 5.93
N SER A 39 9.36 12.79 5.81
CA SER A 39 8.31 13.59 6.45
C SER A 39 8.32 13.50 7.98
N LEU A 40 8.93 12.45 8.53
CA LEU A 40 9.14 12.27 9.96
C LEU A 40 10.50 12.83 10.44
N GLY A 41 11.29 13.43 9.55
CA GLY A 41 12.61 14.00 9.87
C GLY A 41 13.77 13.00 9.85
N TYR A 42 13.56 11.79 9.34
CA TYR A 42 14.63 10.80 9.15
C TYR A 42 15.23 10.89 7.74
N SER A 43 16.46 10.40 7.58
CA SER A 43 17.11 10.31 6.27
C SER A 43 16.45 9.24 5.38
N ASP A 44 16.55 9.41 4.05
CA ASP A 44 16.09 8.41 3.07
C ASP A 44 17.14 7.29 2.90
N THR A 45 17.37 6.55 3.98
CA THR A 45 18.35 5.47 4.07
C THR A 45 17.77 4.32 4.88
N LEU A 46 18.42 3.15 4.85
CA LEU A 46 17.97 1.98 5.62
C LEU A 46 17.77 2.29 7.12
N ASP A 47 18.73 2.94 7.78
CA ASP A 47 18.61 3.34 9.19
C ASP A 47 17.42 4.30 9.40
N GLY A 48 17.27 5.29 8.52
CA GLY A 48 16.18 6.25 8.59
C GLY A 48 14.80 5.60 8.40
N TRP A 49 14.66 4.64 7.48
CA TRP A 49 13.43 3.87 7.27
C TRP A 49 13.10 2.99 8.48
N ILE A 50 14.10 2.35 9.10
CA ILE A 50 13.88 1.53 10.31
C ILE A 50 13.41 2.41 11.48
N ARG A 51 14.03 3.58 11.68
CA ARG A 51 13.62 4.52 12.74
C ARG A 51 12.23 5.09 12.51
N ALA A 52 11.92 5.46 11.27
CA ALA A 52 10.59 5.90 10.88
C ALA A 52 9.54 4.80 11.17
N SER A 53 9.86 3.54 10.83
CA SER A 53 8.99 2.40 11.12
C SER A 53 8.78 2.21 12.63
N LEU A 54 9.84 2.28 13.45
CA LEU A 54 9.72 2.20 14.91
C LEU A 54 8.84 3.31 15.50
N GLN A 55 8.95 4.53 14.98
CA GLN A 55 8.09 5.63 15.39
C GLN A 55 6.62 5.36 15.07
N VAL A 56 6.31 4.89 13.85
CA VAL A 56 4.94 4.53 13.46
C VAL A 56 4.42 3.35 14.28
N MET A 57 5.24 2.33 14.52
CA MET A 57 4.88 1.19 15.38
C MET A 57 4.55 1.64 16.80
N ALA A 58 5.37 2.53 17.39
CA ALA A 58 5.12 3.08 18.71
C ALA A 58 3.80 3.87 18.79
N GLN A 59 3.48 4.66 17.76
CA GLN A 59 2.19 5.37 17.67
C GLN A 59 0.98 4.43 17.64
N ASN A 60 1.16 3.21 17.10
CA ASN A 60 0.13 2.19 17.02
C ASN A 60 0.17 1.19 18.19
N GLY A 61 1.03 1.41 19.20
CA GLY A 61 1.19 0.50 20.34
C GLY A 61 1.79 -0.86 19.96
N ILE A 62 2.45 -0.96 18.81
CA ILE A 62 3.08 -2.19 18.33
C ILE A 62 4.52 -2.23 18.86
N PRO A 63 4.89 -3.21 19.71
CA PRO A 63 6.26 -3.34 20.18
C PRO A 63 7.19 -3.74 19.02
N GLY A 64 8.36 -3.11 18.95
CA GLY A 64 9.38 -3.38 17.95
C GLY A 64 10.76 -2.95 18.41
N SER A 65 11.80 -3.54 17.84
CA SER A 65 13.19 -3.17 18.10
C SER A 65 13.94 -2.92 16.80
N TYR A 66 14.94 -2.05 16.86
CA TYR A 66 15.79 -1.75 15.70
C TYR A 66 16.44 -3.01 15.14
N ASP A 67 17.10 -3.82 16.00
CA ASP A 67 17.77 -5.04 15.56
C ASP A 67 16.78 -6.05 14.97
N GLY A 68 15.58 -6.19 15.54
CA GLY A 68 14.56 -7.10 14.99
C GLY A 68 14.16 -6.76 13.55
N ILE A 69 13.89 -5.48 13.29
CA ILE A 69 13.56 -5.00 11.94
C ILE A 69 14.78 -5.13 11.01
N TYR A 70 15.95 -4.71 11.48
CA TYR A 70 17.20 -4.77 10.71
C TYR A 70 17.52 -6.21 10.28
N ARG A 71 17.43 -7.19 11.18
CA ARG A 71 17.70 -8.60 10.90
C ARG A 71 16.74 -9.17 9.86
N ASN A 72 15.46 -8.82 9.95
CA ASN A 72 14.48 -9.21 8.95
C ASN A 72 14.86 -8.63 7.58
N VAL A 73 15.13 -7.33 7.49
CA VAL A 73 15.51 -6.68 6.24
C VAL A 73 16.77 -7.30 5.63
N ILE A 74 17.80 -7.54 6.44
CA ILE A 74 19.05 -8.16 5.95
C ILE A 74 18.79 -9.60 5.47
N ARG A 75 17.96 -10.38 6.15
CA ARG A 75 17.61 -11.74 5.72
C ARG A 75 16.84 -11.75 4.40
N GLU A 76 15.90 -10.83 4.24
CA GLU A 76 14.98 -10.80 3.10
C GLU A 76 15.56 -10.14 1.84
N SER A 77 16.46 -9.16 2.00
CA SER A 77 16.94 -8.36 0.85
C SER A 77 18.42 -7.99 0.92
N SER A 78 19.16 -8.40 1.97
CA SER A 78 20.50 -7.87 2.28
C SER A 78 20.53 -6.33 2.40
N GLY A 79 19.39 -5.71 2.72
CA GLY A 79 19.25 -4.25 2.81
C GLY A 79 19.04 -3.56 1.46
N ASN A 80 18.79 -4.30 0.38
CA ASN A 80 18.53 -3.72 -0.94
C ASN A 80 17.05 -3.35 -1.12
N PRO A 81 16.68 -2.05 -1.18
CA PRO A 81 15.30 -1.63 -1.38
C PRO A 81 14.76 -1.95 -2.78
N TYR A 82 15.62 -2.30 -3.73
CA TYR A 82 15.28 -2.67 -5.10
C TYR A 82 15.42 -4.18 -5.35
N ALA A 83 15.46 -5.01 -4.29
CA ALA A 83 15.47 -6.46 -4.44
C ALA A 83 14.19 -6.94 -5.14
N ILE A 84 14.33 -7.84 -6.12
CA ILE A 84 13.22 -8.47 -6.85
C ILE A 84 13.50 -9.96 -6.92
N ASN A 85 12.54 -10.77 -6.44
CA ASN A 85 12.61 -12.22 -6.56
C ASN A 85 11.89 -12.69 -7.83
N ASN A 86 12.64 -13.27 -8.77
CA ASN A 86 12.11 -13.78 -10.04
C ASN A 86 11.93 -15.31 -10.05
N TRP A 87 12.14 -15.99 -8.93
CA TRP A 87 12.21 -17.46 -8.85
C TRP A 87 11.08 -18.09 -8.04
N ASP A 88 10.35 -17.30 -7.25
CA ASP A 88 9.24 -17.80 -6.44
C ASP A 88 7.97 -18.04 -7.27
N SER A 89 6.98 -18.68 -6.65
CA SER A 89 5.68 -18.91 -7.26
C SER A 89 4.94 -17.62 -7.62
N ASN A 90 5.23 -16.53 -6.91
CA ASN A 90 4.59 -15.24 -7.16
C ASN A 90 5.13 -14.63 -8.47
N ALA A 91 6.43 -14.74 -8.73
CA ALA A 91 7.05 -14.40 -9.99
C ALA A 91 6.49 -15.24 -11.15
N ILE A 92 6.27 -16.54 -10.94
CA ILE A 92 5.61 -17.41 -11.93
C ILE A 92 4.17 -16.95 -12.19
N ALA A 93 3.47 -16.51 -11.14
CA ALA A 93 2.14 -15.92 -11.24
C ALA A 93 2.13 -14.47 -11.79
N GLY A 94 3.29 -13.93 -12.17
CA GLY A 94 3.44 -12.60 -12.78
C GLY A 94 3.50 -11.44 -11.79
N THR A 95 3.58 -11.70 -10.48
CA THR A 95 3.68 -10.68 -9.42
C THR A 95 4.87 -10.99 -8.53
N PRO A 96 6.11 -10.67 -8.94
CA PRO A 96 7.29 -11.00 -8.16
C PRO A 96 7.28 -10.28 -6.79
N SER A 97 7.76 -10.98 -5.77
CA SER A 97 8.02 -10.41 -4.44
C SER A 97 9.18 -9.40 -4.53
N LYS A 98 9.10 -8.27 -3.81
CA LYS A 98 10.10 -7.19 -3.91
C LYS A 98 10.30 -6.34 -2.67
N GLY A 99 11.36 -5.55 -2.72
CA GLY A 99 11.73 -4.56 -1.70
C GLY A 99 12.41 -5.18 -0.48
N LEU A 100 12.53 -4.36 0.58
CA LEU A 100 13.31 -4.69 1.77
C LEU A 100 12.84 -5.96 2.50
N LEU A 101 11.54 -6.26 2.42
CA LEU A 101 10.87 -7.37 3.12
C LEU A 101 10.23 -8.39 2.16
N GLN A 102 10.60 -8.37 0.87
CA GLN A 102 10.04 -9.30 -0.15
C GLN A 102 8.49 -9.31 -0.16
N VAL A 103 7.89 -8.12 -0.17
CA VAL A 103 6.43 -7.94 -0.16
C VAL A 103 5.84 -8.14 -1.55
N ILE A 104 4.61 -8.65 -1.60
CA ILE A 104 3.80 -8.80 -2.82
C ILE A 104 2.94 -7.55 -3.00
N ASP A 105 3.27 -6.70 -3.97
CA ASP A 105 2.63 -5.40 -4.23
C ASP A 105 1.10 -5.31 -4.09
N PRO A 106 0.31 -6.16 -4.76
CA PRO A 106 -1.15 -6.06 -4.70
C PRO A 106 -1.73 -6.29 -3.30
N THR A 107 -0.96 -6.81 -2.34
CA THR A 107 -1.41 -6.95 -0.95
C THR A 107 -1.39 -5.63 -0.17
N PHE A 108 -0.69 -4.60 -0.66
CA PHE A 108 -0.55 -3.30 0.01
C PHE A 108 -1.02 -2.11 -0.85
N ASN A 109 -1.25 -2.30 -2.15
CA ASN A 109 -1.92 -1.32 -3.01
C ASN A 109 -3.45 -1.45 -2.84
N ALA A 110 -4.06 -0.67 -1.93
CA ALA A 110 -5.50 -0.60 -1.70
C ALA A 110 -6.03 0.83 -1.89
#